data_AF-A0A3D1LAE0-F1
#
_entry.id   AF-A0A3D1LAE0-F1
#
_cell.length_a   1.000
_cell.length_b   1.000
_cell.length_c   1.000
_cell.angle_alpha   90.00
_cell.angle_beta   90.00
_cell.angle_gamma   90.00
#
_symmetry.space_group_name_H-M   'P 1'
#
loop_
_entity.id
_entity.type
_entity.pdbx_description
1 polymer ?
#
loop_
_entity_poly.entity_id
_entity_poly.type
_entity_poly.pdbx_seq_one_letter_code
_entity_poly.pdbx_strand_id
1 'polypeptide(L)'
;MLNDVQKHILQIVADMAGENAPGAVNIRSDGQKAYRHNTDNIEIVSKTDKDGIDIKIKPYTKHEDVHIPVVLTKSGFHDMVYNDFFVGEGSEVTIVAGCGIH
;
A
#
# COMPACT_ATOMS: atom_id res chain seq x y z
N MET A 1 -10.45 -6.74 -10.32
CA MET A 1 -10.65 -7.62 -9.15
C MET A 1 -9.42 -8.47 -8.99
N LEU A 2 -8.96 -8.67 -7.75
CA LEU A 2 -7.84 -9.54 -7.40
C LEU A 2 -8.26 -11.01 -7.48
N ASN A 3 -7.38 -11.89 -7.96
CA ASN A 3 -7.60 -13.34 -7.97
C ASN A 3 -7.28 -13.97 -6.60
N ASP A 4 -7.59 -15.26 -6.43
CA ASP A 4 -7.46 -15.94 -5.14
C ASP A 4 -6.00 -16.07 -4.66
N VAL A 5 -5.05 -16.21 -5.58
CA VAL A 5 -3.62 -16.22 -5.26
C VAL A 5 -3.18 -14.86 -4.72
N GLN A 6 -3.59 -13.78 -5.39
CA GLN A 6 -3.31 -12.41 -4.95
C GLN A 6 -3.94 -12.12 -3.59
N LYS A 7 -5.19 -12.52 -3.36
CA LYS A 7 -5.86 -12.36 -2.06
C LYS A 7 -5.14 -13.12 -0.94
N HIS A 8 -4.73 -14.36 -1.19
CA HIS A 8 -4.00 -15.16 -0.22
C HIS A 8 -2.63 -14.54 0.12
N ILE A 9 -1.91 -14.07 -0.89
CA ILE A 9 -0.63 -13.39 -0.68
C ILE A 9 -0.83 -12.12 0.13
N LEU A 10 -1.83 -11.30 -0.19
CA LEU A 10 -2.16 -10.07 0.56
C LEU A 10 -2.45 -10.35 2.03
N GLN A 11 -3.16 -11.44 2.31
CA GLN A 11 -3.40 -11.89 3.67
C GLN A 11 -2.10 -12.24 4.41
N ILE A 12 -1.14 -12.90 3.75
CA ILE A 12 0.14 -13.25 4.35
C ILE A 12 1.03 -12.01 4.57
N VAL A 13 1.14 -11.14 3.58
CA VAL A 13 2.17 -10.07 3.58
C VAL A 13 1.74 -8.77 4.26
N ALA A 14 0.43 -8.58 4.46
CA ALA A 14 -0.10 -7.35 5.03
C ALA A 14 -1.11 -7.60 6.16
N ASP A 15 -1.25 -8.85 6.62
CA ASP A 15 -2.30 -9.32 7.56
C ASP A 15 -3.72 -8.91 7.11
N MET A 16 -3.88 -8.71 5.80
CA MET A 16 -5.13 -8.26 5.19
C MET A 16 -5.98 -9.48 4.83
N ALA A 17 -6.75 -9.99 5.78
CA ALA A 17 -7.75 -11.02 5.51
C ALA A 17 -8.93 -10.44 4.69
N GLY A 18 -8.75 -10.31 3.37
CA GLY A 18 -9.77 -9.82 2.42
C GLY A 18 -9.58 -8.36 1.99
N GLU A 19 -10.62 -7.75 1.38
CA GLU A 19 -10.60 -6.36 0.88
C GLU A 19 -10.77 -5.30 1.98
N ASN A 20 -11.03 -5.72 3.22
CA ASN A 20 -11.23 -4.83 4.36
C ASN A 20 -9.96 -4.80 5.22
N ALA A 21 -8.98 -3.98 4.84
CA ALA A 21 -7.95 -3.58 5.79
C ALA A 21 -8.40 -2.32 6.53
N PRO A 22 -8.16 -2.23 7.84
CA PRO A 22 -8.23 -0.94 8.53
C PRO A 22 -7.16 0.00 7.94
N GLY A 23 -7.49 1.28 7.80
CA GLY A 23 -6.53 2.30 7.38
C GLY A 23 -6.40 2.52 5.86
N ALA A 24 -5.36 3.24 5.45
CA ALA A 24 -5.10 3.58 4.06
C ALA A 24 -4.37 2.45 3.34
N VAL A 25 -4.73 2.18 2.09
CA VAL A 25 -4.24 1.01 1.35
C VAL A 25 -3.86 1.38 -0.07
N ASN A 26 -2.71 0.88 -0.54
CA ASN A 26 -2.38 0.88 -1.96
C ASN A 26 -1.75 -0.47 -2.37
N ILE A 27 -2.52 -1.27 -3.10
CA ILE A 27 -2.09 -2.59 -3.59
C ILE A 27 -1.56 -2.45 -5.01
N ARG A 28 -0.34 -2.98 -5.23
CA ARG A 28 0.21 -3.18 -6.58
C ARG A 28 0.24 -4.66 -6.94
N SER A 29 -0.14 -4.98 -8.17
CA SER A 29 0.07 -6.31 -8.75
C SER A 29 0.75 -6.17 -10.10
N ASP A 30 1.86 -6.88 -10.30
CA ASP A 30 2.60 -6.93 -11.56
C ASP A 30 2.84 -5.55 -12.20
N GLY A 31 3.25 -4.59 -11.36
CA GLY A 31 3.54 -3.20 -11.78
C GLY A 31 2.32 -2.28 -11.93
N GLN A 32 1.11 -2.79 -11.71
CA GLN A 32 -0.12 -2.01 -11.85
C GLN A 32 -0.81 -1.75 -10.51
N LYS A 33 -1.46 -0.60 -10.39
CA LYS A 33 -2.31 -0.26 -9.24
C LYS A 33 -3.58 -1.11 -9.29
N ALA A 34 -3.67 -2.11 -8.43
CA ALA A 34 -4.83 -3.00 -8.37
C ALA A 34 -5.95 -2.43 -7.48
N TYR A 35 -5.59 -1.76 -6.39
CA TYR A 35 -6.54 -1.18 -5.44
C TYR A 35 -5.91 0.02 -4.72
N ARG A 36 -6.73 1.02 -4.40
CA ARG A 36 -6.34 2.14 -3.55
C ARG A 36 -7.52 2.61 -2.71
N HIS A 37 -7.24 2.86 -1.44
CA HIS A 37 -8.17 3.44 -0.48
C HIS A 37 -7.45 4.48 0.37
N ASN A 38 -8.07 5.64 0.53
CA ASN A 38 -7.62 6.71 1.43
C ASN A 38 -8.54 6.72 2.65
N THR A 39 -8.03 7.18 3.79
CA THR A 39 -8.85 7.53 4.95
C THR A 39 -9.08 9.03 5.00
N ASP A 40 -9.85 9.49 5.99
CA ASP A 40 -10.02 10.92 6.24
C ASP A 40 -8.69 11.61 6.60
N ASN A 41 -7.73 10.87 7.17
CA ASN A 41 -6.46 11.42 7.67
C ASN A 41 -5.24 11.06 6.83
N ILE A 42 -5.34 10.06 5.96
CA ILE A 42 -4.23 9.56 5.16
C ILE A 42 -4.62 9.54 3.69
N GLU A 43 -3.90 10.32 2.90
CA GLU A 43 -4.09 10.45 1.47
C GLU A 43 -2.96 9.76 0.70
N ILE A 44 -3.30 8.87 -0.24
CA ILE A 44 -2.35 8.26 -1.15
C ILE A 44 -2.57 8.80 -2.56
N VAL A 45 -1.60 9.54 -3.09
CA VAL A 45 -1.65 10.09 -4.45
C VAL A 45 -0.52 9.52 -5.30
N SER A 46 -0.76 9.44 -6.60
CA SER A 46 0.32 9.06 -7.51
C SER A 46 1.27 10.22 -7.68
N LYS A 47 2.57 9.92 -7.71
CA LYS A 47 3.60 10.90 -8.02
C LYS A 47 3.46 11.38 -9.46
N THR A 48 3.88 12.60 -9.72
CA THR A 48 3.81 13.23 -11.05
C THR A 48 5.16 13.30 -11.75
N ASP A 49 6.25 13.12 -11.01
CA ASP A 49 7.63 13.21 -11.48
C ASP A 49 8.24 11.85 -11.83
N LYS A 50 7.81 10.78 -11.15
CA LYS A 50 8.30 9.41 -11.32
C LYS A 50 7.26 8.39 -10.89
N ASP A 51 7.44 7.13 -11.27
CA ASP A 51 6.53 6.05 -10.88
C ASP A 51 6.56 5.83 -9.36
N GLY A 52 5.38 5.84 -8.74
CA GLY A 52 5.23 5.63 -7.31
C GLY A 52 4.13 6.48 -6.70
N ILE A 53 4.16 6.63 -5.38
CA ILE A 53 3.11 7.30 -4.62
C ILE A 53 3.67 8.22 -3.54
N ASP A 54 2.96 9.32 -3.30
CA ASP A 54 3.12 10.11 -2.09
C ASP A 54 2.01 9.72 -1.10
N ILE A 55 2.41 9.40 0.12
CA ILE A 55 1.53 9.09 1.24
C ILE A 55 1.58 10.27 2.21
N LYS A 56 0.48 11.00 2.33
CA LYS A 56 0.37 12.17 3.22
C LYS A 56 -0.47 11.81 4.43
N ILE A 57 0.17 11.81 5.59
CA ILE A 57 -0.47 11.54 6.89
C ILE A 57 -0.63 12.89 7.58
N LYS A 58 -1.87 13.29 7.87
CA LYS A 58 -2.15 14.56 8.56
C LYS A 58 -1.50 14.60 9.96
N PRO A 59 -1.18 15.78 10.50
CA PRO A 59 -0.74 15.94 11.89
C PRO A 59 -1.69 15.27 12.88
N TYR A 60 -1.14 14.77 13.99
CA TYR A 60 -1.88 14.15 15.09
C TYR A 60 -2.73 12.94 14.69
N THR A 61 -2.43 12.28 13.56
CA THR A 61 -3.08 11.02 13.18
C THR A 61 -2.59 9.92 14.12
N LYS A 62 -3.50 9.24 14.80
CA LYS A 62 -3.19 8.23 15.83
C LYS A 62 -3.93 6.93 15.54
N HIS A 63 -3.24 5.80 15.74
CA HIS A 63 -3.84 4.47 15.67
C HIS A 63 -4.47 4.13 14.30
N GLU A 64 -3.92 4.70 13.22
CA GLU A 64 -4.26 4.33 11.85
C GLU A 64 -3.07 3.63 11.18
N ASP A 65 -3.40 2.78 10.22
CA ASP A 65 -2.43 1.97 9.50
C ASP A 65 -2.34 2.39 8.02
N VAL A 66 -1.16 2.19 7.43
CA VAL A 66 -0.91 2.33 5.99
C VAL A 66 -0.39 1.01 5.45
N HIS A 67 -1.14 0.38 4.55
CA HIS A 67 -0.77 -0.88 3.91
C HIS A 67 -0.37 -0.65 2.45
N ILE A 68 0.89 -0.97 2.11
CA ILE A 68 1.41 -0.85 0.74
C ILE A 68 1.96 -2.18 0.18
N PRO A 69 1.12 -3.23 0.07
CA PRO A 69 1.60 -4.52 -0.41
C PRO A 69 1.81 -4.55 -1.92
N VAL A 70 2.82 -5.31 -2.34
CA VAL A 70 3.13 -5.61 -3.74
C VAL A 70 3.02 -7.12 -3.96
N VAL A 71 2.33 -7.50 -5.04
CA VAL A 71 2.24 -8.89 -5.49
C VAL A 71 2.88 -9.01 -6.88
N LEU A 72 3.84 -9.90 -7.03
CA LEU A 72 4.47 -10.23 -8.31
C LEU A 72 4.18 -11.70 -8.63
N THR A 73 3.63 -11.96 -9.81
CA THR A 73 3.28 -13.31 -10.28
C THR A 73 4.06 -13.72 -11.55
N LYS A 74 4.87 -12.80 -12.09
CA LYS A 74 5.64 -13.01 -13.33
C LYS A 74 7.12 -13.15 -13.01
N SER A 75 7.71 -14.25 -13.46
CA SER A 75 9.16 -14.46 -13.37
C SER A 75 9.93 -13.44 -14.20
N GLY A 76 11.07 -12.98 -13.69
CA GLY A 76 11.93 -12.00 -14.38
C GLY A 76 11.33 -10.59 -14.48
N PHE A 77 10.27 -10.30 -13.72
CA PHE A 77 9.67 -8.97 -13.68
C PHE A 77 10.46 -8.05 -12.75
N HIS A 78 10.87 -6.89 -13.28
CA HIS A 78 11.53 -5.84 -12.53
C HIS A 78 10.58 -4.66 -12.40
N ASP A 79 10.24 -4.29 -11.16
CA ASP A 79 9.43 -3.11 -10.85
C ASP A 79 10.21 -2.21 -9.90
N MET A 80 10.26 -0.92 -10.20
CA MET A 80 10.88 0.09 -9.35
C MET A 80 9.90 1.24 -9.18
N VAL A 81 9.53 1.49 -7.93
CA VAL A 81 8.63 2.59 -7.57
C VAL A 81 9.20 3.39 -6.41
N TYR A 82 8.91 4.68 -6.43
CA TYR A 82 9.36 5.63 -5.43
C TYR A 82 8.19 6.02 -4.53
N ASN A 83 8.24 5.59 -3.28
CA ASN A 83 7.19 5.88 -2.31
C ASN A 83 7.72 6.83 -1.25
N ASP A 84 7.11 8.01 -1.13
CA ASP A 84 7.48 9.01 -0.14
C ASP A 84 6.39 9.13 0.93
N PHE A 85 6.78 9.10 2.19
CA PHE A 85 5.88 9.23 3.35
C PHE A 85 6.07 10.60 4.00
N PHE A 86 5.01 11.40 3.98
CA PHE A 86 4.93 12.70 4.64
C PHE A 86 4.16 12.53 5.94
N VAL A 87 4.90 12.29 7.04
CA VAL A 87 4.32 12.06 8.36
C VAL A 87 4.15 13.37 9.10
N GLY A 88 2.89 13.79 9.32
CA GLY A 88 2.57 14.99 10.07
C GLY A 88 3.07 14.94 11.52
N GLU A 89 3.27 16.12 12.11
CA GLU A 89 3.73 16.24 13.50
C GLU A 89 2.80 15.50 14.48
N GLY A 90 3.39 14.93 15.53
CA GLY A 90 2.63 14.26 16.58
C GLY A 90 1.90 12.98 16.16
N SER A 91 2.02 12.54 14.91
CA SER A 91 1.38 11.32 14.44
C SER A 91 2.03 10.05 14.99
N GLU A 92 1.22 9.02 15.16
CA GLU A 92 1.61 7.67 15.56
C GLU A 92 0.77 6.70 14.77
N VAL A 93 1.37 6.21 13.68
CA VAL A 93 0.74 5.38 12.67
C VAL A 93 1.61 4.17 12.39
N THR A 94 0.99 3.06 12.00
CA THR A 94 1.71 1.87 11.57
C THR A 94 1.85 1.87 10.06
N ILE A 95 3.04 1.59 9.53
CA ILE A 95 3.23 1.42 8.09
C ILE A 95 3.63 -0.04 7.85
N VAL A 96 2.79 -0.75 7.09
CA VAL A 96 2.99 -2.16 6.73
C VAL A 96 3.32 -2.24 5.24
N ALA A 97 4.56 -2.57 4.95
CA ALA A 97 5.06 -2.80 3.59
C ALA A 97 5.48 -4.26 3.44
N GLY A 98 4.95 -4.92 2.42
CA GLY A 98 5.20 -6.34 2.15
C GLY A 98 5.26 -6.62 0.66
N CYS A 99 6.15 -7.53 0.27
CA CYS A 99 6.24 -8.02 -1.10
C CYS A 99 6.00 -9.52 -1.09
N GLY A 100 5.02 -9.97 -1.87
CA GLY A 100 4.76 -11.37 -2.12
C GLY A 100 5.09 -11.73 -3.56
N ILE A 101 5.90 -12.77 -3.73
CA ILE A 101 6.31 -13.27 -5.03
C ILE A 101 5.77 -14.68 -5.18
N HIS A 102 5.08 -14.94 -6.28
CA HIS A 102 4.57 -16.25 -6.66
C HIS A 102 5.15 -16.67 -8.02
#